data_AF-A0AAD7GP88-F1
#
_entry.id   AF-A0AAD7GP88-F1
#
_cell.length_a   1.000
_cell.length_b   1.000
_cell.length_c   1.000
_cell.angle_alpha   90.00
_cell.angle_beta   90.00
_cell.angle_gamma   90.00
#
_symmetry.space_group_name_H-M   'P 1'
#
loop_
_entity.id
_entity.type
_entity.pdbx_description
1 polymer ?
#
loop_
_entity_poly.entity_id
_entity_poly.type
_entity_poly.pdbx_seq_one_letter_code
_entity_poly.pdbx_strand_id
1 'polypeptide(L)'
;MASAELPLPPELFDIIIGHVQDDIHVLAMCGLVCRSWLASSRYHIFKATPVALRPGNTQAFIELVVHPSSTFLPYIHSLEL
;
A
#
# COMPACT_ATOMS: atom_id res chain seq x y z
N MET A 1 -3.52 -13.82 -32.76
CA MET A 1 -3.12 -14.78 -31.71
C MET A 1 -2.53 -13.95 -30.58
N ALA A 2 -3.31 -13.70 -29.52
CA ALA A 2 -2.79 -13.00 -28.35
C ALA A 2 -1.81 -13.95 -27.64
N SER A 3 -0.56 -13.53 -27.50
CA SER A 3 0.42 -14.22 -26.66
C SER A 3 -0.18 -14.34 -25.26
N ALA A 4 -0.24 -15.56 -24.72
CA ALA A 4 -0.63 -15.76 -23.33
C ALA A 4 0.50 -15.21 -22.45
N GLU A 5 0.44 -13.92 -22.10
CA GLU A 5 1.31 -13.38 -21.05
C GLU A 5 0.90 -14.06 -19.75
N LEU A 6 1.74 -14.98 -19.29
CA LEU A 6 1.61 -15.51 -17.94
C LEU A 6 1.81 -14.35 -16.97
N PRO A 7 0.85 -14.04 -16.10
CA PRO A 7 1.03 -13.00 -15.11
C PRO A 7 2.25 -13.34 -14.25
N LEU A 8 3.13 -12.35 -14.08
CA LEU A 8 4.34 -12.53 -13.27
C LEU A 8 3.95 -12.94 -11.83
N PRO A 9 4.73 -13.85 -11.21
CA PRO A 9 4.53 -14.21 -9.81
C PRO A 9 4.61 -12.98 -8.88
N PRO A 10 3.74 -12.88 -7.86
CA PRO A 10 3.76 -11.80 -6.88
C PRO A 10 5.12 -11.58 -6.21
N GLU A 11 5.87 -12.66 -5.99
CA GLU A 11 7.20 -12.64 -5.35
C GLU A 11 8.20 -11.79 -6.13
N LEU A 12 8.08 -11.73 -7.46
CA LEU A 12 8.92 -10.85 -8.28
C LEU A 12 8.60 -9.38 -8.05
N PHE A 13 7.31 -9.04 -7.89
CA PHE A 13 6.92 -7.68 -7.55
C PHE A 13 7.42 -7.29 -6.17
N ASP A 14 7.36 -8.20 -5.19
CA ASP A 14 7.90 -7.95 -3.85
C ASP A 14 9.41 -7.70 -3.87
N ILE A 15 10.18 -8.43 -4.68
CA ILE A 15 11.62 -8.18 -4.86
C ILE A 15 11.85 -6.80 -5.49
N ILE A 16 11.13 -6.46 -6.56
CA ILE A 16 11.27 -5.18 -7.27
C ILE A 16 10.93 -4.01 -6.33
N ILE A 17 9.79 -4.08 -5.66
CA ILE A 17 9.33 -3.03 -4.75
C ILE A 17 10.23 -2.94 -3.51
N GLY A 18 10.77 -4.08 -3.05
CA GLY A 18 11.72 -4.13 -1.94
C GLY A 18 12.99 -3.29 -2.17
N HIS A 19 13.42 -3.10 -3.43
CA HIS A 19 14.56 -2.25 -3.76
C HIS A 19 14.32 -0.75 -3.58
N VAL A 20 13.06 -0.31 -3.51
CA VAL A 20 12.66 1.11 -3.37
C VAL A 20 11.95 1.37 -2.04
N GLN A 21 12.08 0.46 -1.07
CA GLN A 21 11.36 0.51 0.20
C GLN A 21 11.61 1.77 1.05
N ASP A 22 12.73 2.45 0.83
CA ASP A 22 13.12 3.65 1.59
C ASP A 22 12.58 4.96 0.99
N ASP A 23 11.96 4.92 -0.19
CA ASP A 23 11.40 6.09 -0.87
C ASP A 23 9.87 6.00 -0.98
N ILE A 24 9.19 6.67 -0.05
CA ILE A 24 7.72 6.71 0.03
C ILE A 24 7.09 7.30 -1.25
N HIS A 25 7.75 8.26 -1.91
CA HIS A 25 7.23 8.86 -3.13
C HIS A 25 7.25 7.84 -4.28
N VAL A 26 8.34 7.10 -4.42
CA VAL A 26 8.43 6.02 -5.42
C VAL A 26 7.45 4.90 -5.11
N LEU A 27 7.32 4.48 -3.85
CA LEU A 27 6.33 3.47 -3.44
C LEU A 27 4.89 3.91 -3.76
N ALA A 28 4.56 5.18 -3.52
CA ALA A 28 3.24 5.71 -3.86
C ALA A 28 2.97 5.63 -5.37
N MET A 29 3.97 5.93 -6.20
CA MET A 29 3.86 5.80 -7.66
C MET A 29 3.72 4.34 -8.10
N CYS A 30 4.48 3.42 -7.49
CA CYS A 30 4.37 1.98 -7.74
C CYS A 30 2.95 1.46 -7.45
N GLY A 31 2.32 1.94 -6.39
CA GLY A 31 0.96 1.54 -6.03
C GLY A 31 -0.11 1.90 -7.07
N LEU A 32 0.18 2.82 -8.00
CA LEU A 32 -0.74 3.21 -9.07
C LEU A 32 -0.64 2.33 -10.32
N VAL A 33 0.34 1.43 -10.40
CA VAL A 33 0.59 0.61 -11.60
C VAL A 33 -0.45 -0.50 -11.77
N CYS A 34 -0.63 -1.35 -10.75
CA CYS A 34 -1.61 -2.44 -10.76
C CYS A 34 -1.92 -2.92 -9.34
N ARG A 35 -2.91 -3.83 -9.19
CA ARG A 35 -3.32 -4.36 -7.88
C ARG A 35 -2.20 -5.11 -7.15
N SER A 36 -1.37 -5.86 -7.88
CA SER A 36 -0.24 -6.60 -7.28
C SER A 36 0.82 -5.64 -6.73
N TRP A 37 1.14 -4.58 -7.49
CA TRP A 37 2.08 -3.56 -7.04
C TRP A 37 1.53 -2.73 -5.88
N LEU A 38 0.21 -2.45 -5.88
CA LEU A 38 -0.46 -1.76 -4.78
C LEU A 38 -0.31 -2.51 -3.45
N ALA A 39 -0.49 -3.84 -3.45
CA ALA A 39 -0.36 -4.64 -2.24
C ALA A 39 1.05 -4.56 -1.65
N SER A 40 2.07 -4.79 -2.50
CA SER A 40 3.48 -4.75 -2.09
C SER A 40 3.91 -3.34 -1.65
N SER A 41 3.53 -2.31 -2.41
CA SER A 41 3.85 -0.92 -2.08
C SER A 41 3.23 -0.47 -0.76
N ARG A 42 1.95 -0.83 -0.51
CA ARG A 42 1.29 -0.53 0.77
C ARG A 42 1.99 -1.19 1.95
N TYR A 43 2.41 -2.44 1.80
CA TYR A 43 3.17 -3.12 2.85
C TYR A 43 4.40 -2.31 3.26
N HIS A 44 5.21 -1.86 2.29
CA HIS A 44 6.40 -1.07 2.59
C HIS A 44 6.07 0.33 3.15
N ILE A 45 5.05 1.02 2.62
CA ILE A 45 4.61 2.34 3.12
C ILE A 45 4.20 2.26 4.60
N PHE A 46 3.28 1.36 4.93
CA PHE A 46 2.75 1.26 6.30
C PHE A 46 3.69 0.56 7.28
N LYS A 47 4.72 -0.14 6.78
CA LYS A 47 5.84 -0.63 7.60
C LYS A 47 6.82 0.49 7.95
N ALA A 48 7.10 1.39 7.02
CA ALA A 48 8.07 2.47 7.21
C ALA A 48 7.53 3.62 8.08
N THR A 49 6.24 3.93 7.95
CA THR A 49 5.62 5.08 8.64
C THR A 49 4.35 4.71 9.39
N PRO A 50 4.25 5.04 10.69
CA PRO A 50 2.99 4.97 11.43
C PRO A 50 1.92 5.90 10.86
N VAL A 51 0.66 5.53 11.01
CA VAL A 51 -0.45 6.42 10.66
C VAL A 51 -0.69 7.41 11.80
N ALA A 52 -0.40 8.68 11.56
CA ALA A 52 -0.60 9.76 12.53
C ALA A 52 -2.07 10.24 12.54
N LEU A 53 -2.76 9.94 13.63
CA LEU A 53 -4.07 10.50 13.96
C LEU A 53 -3.89 11.78 14.75
N ARG A 54 -4.64 12.81 14.38
CA ARG A 54 -4.65 14.13 14.99
C ARG A 54 -6.10 14.56 15.13
N PRO A 55 -6.45 15.45 16.07
CA PRO A 55 -7.83 15.92 16.22
C PRO A 55 -8.49 16.39 14.92
N GLY A 56 -7.72 16.93 13.96
CA GLY A 56 -8.21 17.38 12.66
C GLY A 56 -8.47 16.29 11.61
N ASN A 57 -7.97 15.05 11.77
CA ASN A 57 -8.14 13.98 10.79
C ASN A 57 -8.78 12.69 11.36
N THR A 58 -8.93 12.57 12.69
CA THR A 58 -9.44 11.35 13.34
C THR A 58 -10.82 10.94 12.80
N GLN A 59 -11.73 11.88 12.62
CA GLN A 59 -13.08 11.59 12.13
C GLN A 59 -13.06 11.05 10.69
N ALA A 60 -12.31 11.71 9.80
CA ALA A 60 -12.15 11.26 8.42
C ALA A 60 -11.47 9.88 8.34
N PHE A 61 -10.50 9.61 9.23
CA PHE A 61 -9.89 8.30 9.32
C PHE A 61 -10.91 7.23 9.72
N ILE A 62 -11.73 7.47 10.75
CA ILE A 62 -12.78 6.53 11.17
C ILE A 62 -13.74 6.24 10.01
N GLU A 63 -14.15 7.26 9.26
CA GLU A 63 -15.01 7.10 8.08
C GLU A 63 -14.36 6.20 7.02
N LEU A 64 -13.06 6.39 6.74
CA LEU A 64 -12.30 5.53 5.83
C LEU A 64 -12.16 4.10 6.33
N VAL A 65 -12.03 3.90 7.65
CA VAL A 65 -11.92 2.56 8.25
C VAL A 65 -13.24 1.80 8.15
N VAL A 66 -14.37 2.46 8.42
CA VAL A 66 -15.69 1.81 8.44
C VAL A 66 -16.23 1.60 7.03
N HIS A 67 -15.71 2.31 6.02
CA HIS A 67 -16.19 2.20 4.65
C HIS A 67 -15.97 0.78 4.08
N PRO A 68 -16.99 0.13 3.48
CA PRO A 68 -16.90 -1.26 3.01
C PRO A 68 -15.91 -1.48 1.86
N SER A 69 -15.52 -0.41 1.16
CA SER A 69 -14.52 -0.48 0.08
C SER A 69 -13.09 -0.19 0.57
N SER A 70 -12.88 -0.07 1.88
CA SER A 70 -11.57 0.19 2.44
C SER A 70 -10.67 -1.03 2.27
N THR A 71 -9.48 -0.82 1.68
CA THR A 71 -8.55 -1.91 1.33
C THR A 71 -7.15 -1.73 1.93
N PHE A 72 -6.93 -0.67 2.71
CA PHE A 72 -5.61 -0.36 3.28
C PHE A 72 -5.43 -0.90 4.70
N LEU A 73 -6.53 -1.23 5.39
CA LEU A 73 -6.53 -1.67 6.79
C LEU A 73 -5.59 -2.85 7.09
N PRO A 74 -5.51 -3.92 6.27
CA PRO A 74 -4.63 -5.06 6.57
C PRO A 74 -3.14 -4.70 6.63
N TYR A 75 -2.76 -3.55 6.08
CA TYR A 75 -1.37 -3.09 6.02
C TYR A 75 -1.00 -2.15 7.16
N ILE A 76 -1.96 -1.61 7.92
CA ILE A 76 -1.66 -0.74 9.05
C ILE A 76 -1.18 -1.58 10.23
N HIS A 77 0.03 -1.29 10.71
CA HIS A 77 0.63 -1.97 11.86
C HIS A 77 0.88 -1.05 13.06
N SER A 78 0.86 0.28 12.88
CA SER A 78 1.12 1.27 13.93
C SER A 78 0.26 2.52 13.76
N LEU A 79 -0.23 3.06 14.87
CA LEU A 79 -0.97 4.31 14.97
C LEU A 79 -0.28 5.23 15.98
N GLU A 80 -0.11 6.50 15.61
CA GLU A 80 0.37 7.57 16.50
C GLU A 80 -0.77 8.56 16.76
N LEU A 81 -0.88 9.06 18.00
CA LEU A 81 -1.96 9.94 18.47
C LEU A 81 -1.45 11.36 18.76
#